data_AF-A0A957ZJQ9-F1
#
_entry.id   AF-A0A957ZJQ9-F1
#
_cell.length_a   1.000
_cell.length_b   1.000
_cell.length_c   1.000
_cell.angle_alpha   90.00
_cell.angle_beta   90.00
_cell.angle_gamma   90.00
#
_symmetry.space_group_name_H-M   'P 1'
#
loop_
_entity.id
_entity.type
_entity.pdbx_description
1 polymer ?
#
loop_
_entity_poly.entity_id
_entity_poly.type
_entity_poly.pdbx_seq_one_letter_code
_entity_poly.pdbx_strand_id
1 'polypeptide(L)'
;ASAAEEMAFVLGEIGTLREAVELERICIVARSHRYLRDEILPAVRAAGIPFLLLEADTPDYAGSGVRLATMHRVKGLEFEHVFIAGMRAGVMPPAWAVTEAD
;
A
#
# COMPACT_ATOMS: atom_id res chain seq x y z
N ALA A 1 2.09 -16.09 -5.45
CA ALA A 1 1.33 -15.00 -6.07
C ALA A 1 2.30 -14.05 -6.75
N SER A 2 2.00 -13.57 -7.96
CA SER A 2 2.67 -12.46 -8.65
C SER A 2 2.27 -11.10 -8.04
N ALA A 3 2.92 -10.00 -8.44
CA ALA A 3 2.58 -8.68 -7.91
C ALA A 3 1.20 -8.23 -8.41
N ALA A 4 0.84 -8.62 -9.63
CA ALA A 4 -0.48 -8.40 -10.20
C ALA A 4 -1.58 -9.20 -9.47
N GLU A 5 -1.33 -10.46 -9.11
CA GLU A 5 -2.29 -11.27 -8.33
C GLU A 5 -2.48 -10.70 -6.93
N GLU A 6 -1.39 -10.30 -6.26
CA GLU A 6 -1.42 -9.62 -4.97
C GLU A 6 -2.24 -8.34 -5.05
N MET A 7 -2.01 -7.51 -6.08
CA MET A 7 -2.79 -6.28 -6.23
C MET A 7 -4.25 -6.53 -6.63
N ALA A 8 -4.55 -7.53 -7.44
CA ALA A 8 -5.94 -7.89 -7.74
C ALA A 8 -6.71 -8.26 -6.46
N PHE A 9 -6.07 -9.00 -5.56
CA PHE A 9 -6.62 -9.32 -4.25
C PHE A 9 -6.84 -8.05 -3.41
N VAL A 10 -5.80 -7.23 -3.21
CA VAL A 10 -5.91 -5.99 -2.40
C VAL A 10 -6.99 -5.05 -2.93
N LEU A 11 -7.09 -4.88 -4.26
CA LEU A 11 -8.11 -4.03 -4.87
C LEU A 11 -9.53 -4.60 -4.71
N GLY A 12 -9.68 -5.93 -4.77
CA GLY A 12 -10.95 -6.61 -4.48
C GLY A 12 -11.40 -6.40 -3.04
N GLU A 13 -10.48 -6.53 -2.08
CA GLU A 13 -10.77 -6.28 -0.67
C GLU A 13 -11.14 -4.82 -0.43
N ILE A 14 -10.42 -3.85 -1.02
CA ILE A 14 -10.78 -2.42 -0.96
C ILE A 14 -12.17 -2.18 -1.55
N GLY A 15 -12.50 -2.86 -2.65
CA GLY A 15 -13.81 -2.80 -3.29
C GLY A 15 -14.96 -3.26 -2.39
N THR A 16 -14.68 -4.19 -1.48
CA THR A 16 -15.63 -4.68 -0.46
C THR A 16 -15.66 -3.74 0.75
N LEU A 17 -14.50 -3.34 1.26
CA LEU A 17 -14.38 -2.49 2.45
C LEU A 17 -15.03 -1.12 2.28
N ARG A 18 -14.98 -0.55 1.07
CA ARG A 18 -15.60 0.76 0.78
C ARG A 18 -17.12 0.79 0.97
N GLU A 19 -17.78 -0.37 1.14
CA GLU A 19 -19.20 -0.44 1.47
C GLU A 19 -19.48 -0.15 2.95
N ALA A 20 -18.47 -0.28 3.82
CA ALA A 20 -18.60 -0.15 5.27
C ALA A 20 -17.70 0.95 5.88
N VAL A 21 -16.60 1.30 5.22
CA VAL A 21 -15.64 2.32 5.68
C VAL A 21 -15.26 3.31 4.58
N GLU A 22 -15.00 4.54 4.96
CA GLU A 22 -14.48 5.57 4.06
C GLU A 22 -13.10 5.18 3.52
N LEU A 23 -12.81 5.47 2.24
CA LEU A 23 -11.54 5.10 1.61
C LEU A 23 -10.33 5.72 2.32
N GLU A 24 -10.52 6.89 2.93
CA GLU A 24 -9.57 7.63 3.73
C GLU A 24 -9.06 6.84 4.95
N ARG A 25 -9.83 5.84 5.39
CA ARG A 25 -9.53 4.98 6.55
C ARG A 25 -8.79 3.70 6.15
N ILE A 26 -8.48 3.55 4.86
CA ILE A 26 -7.75 2.43 4.29
C ILE A 26 -6.38 2.91 3.80
N CYS A 27 -5.32 2.18 4.16
CA CYS A 27 -3.96 2.47 3.72
C CYS A 27 -3.30 1.25 3.09
N ILE A 28 -2.65 1.43 1.94
CA ILE A 28 -1.75 0.47 1.32
C ILE A 28 -0.31 0.92 1.58
N VAL A 29 0.47 0.05 2.21
CA VAL A 29 1.83 0.33 2.64
C VAL A 29 2.80 -0.54 1.87
N ALA A 30 3.79 0.08 1.23
CA ALA A 30 4.92 -0.62 0.60
C ALA A 30 6.23 -0.38 1.34
N ARG A 31 7.17 -1.31 1.21
CA ARG A 31 8.53 -1.12 1.78
C ARG A 31 9.27 0.06 1.14
N SER A 32 9.21 0.20 -0.18
CA SER A 32 10.02 1.17 -0.94
C SER A 32 9.17 2.06 -1.84
N HIS A 33 9.65 3.29 -2.08
CA HIS A 33 9.04 4.20 -3.05
C HIS A 33 8.97 3.59 -4.45
N ARG A 34 10.00 2.82 -4.83
CA ARG A 34 10.03 2.15 -6.13
C ARG A 34 8.86 1.18 -6.28
N TYR A 35 8.66 0.27 -5.32
CA TYR A 35 7.54 -0.68 -5.38
C TYR A 35 6.19 0.04 -5.34
N LEU A 36 6.07 1.10 -4.52
CA LEU A 36 4.87 1.93 -4.46
C LEU A 36 4.53 2.58 -5.82
N ARG A 37 5.54 3.12 -6.52
CA ARG A 37 5.36 3.82 -7.82
C ARG A 37 5.23 2.88 -9.01
N ASP A 38 5.96 1.76 -9.00
CA ASP A 38 6.06 0.86 -10.16
C ASP A 38 4.95 -0.21 -10.15
N GLU A 39 4.49 -0.66 -8.97
CA GLU A 39 3.54 -1.77 -8.85
C GLU A 39 2.17 -1.29 -8.34
N ILE A 40 2.14 -0.54 -7.23
CA ILE A 40 0.88 -0.22 -6.54
C ILE A 40 0.13 0.92 -7.22
N LEU A 41 0.81 2.05 -7.46
CA LEU A 41 0.18 3.25 -8.04
C LEU A 41 -0.44 2.99 -9.42
N PRO A 42 0.20 2.26 -10.36
CA PRO A 42 -0.42 1.92 -11.63
C PRO A 42 -1.64 1.01 -11.48
N ALA A 43 -1.58 0.02 -10.57
CA ALA A 43 -2.69 -0.90 -10.32
C ALA A 43 -3.92 -0.18 -9.75
N VAL A 44 -3.72 0.66 -8.72
CA VAL A 44 -4.80 1.46 -8.10
C VAL A 44 -5.40 2.45 -9.11
N ARG A 45 -4.54 3.10 -9.90
CA ARG A 45 -4.97 4.02 -10.96
C ARG A 45 -5.78 3.31 -12.04
N ALA A 46 -5.33 2.15 -12.51
CA ALA A 46 -6.02 1.34 -13.52
C ALA A 46 -7.38 0.83 -13.02
N ALA A 47 -7.50 0.54 -11.72
CA ALA A 47 -8.76 0.17 -11.08
C ALA A 47 -9.73 1.35 -10.89
N GLY A 48 -9.31 2.59 -11.16
CA GLY A 48 -10.13 3.78 -10.98
C GLY A 48 -10.47 4.08 -9.51
N ILE A 49 -9.71 3.54 -8.57
CA ILE A 49 -9.91 3.80 -7.14
C ILE A 49 -9.29 5.17 -6.81
N PRO A 50 -10.03 6.12 -6.23
CA PRO A 50 -9.47 7.37 -5.75
C PRO A 50 -8.37 7.09 -4.72
N PHE A 51 -7.26 7.82 -4.80
CA PHE A 51 -6.13 7.62 -3.89
C PHE A 51 -5.41 8.92 -3.59
N LEU A 52 -4.74 8.93 -2.44
CA LEU A 52 -3.76 9.94 -2.07
C LEU A 52 -2.41 9.28 -1.80
N LEU A 53 -1.38 9.74 -2.50
CA LEU A 53 -0.01 9.37 -2.20
C LEU A 53 0.48 10.22 -1.03
N LEU A 54 0.80 9.60 0.11
CA LEU A 54 1.38 10.29 1.25
C LEU A 54 2.87 10.51 0.98
N GLU A 55 3.21 11.71 0.54
CA GLU A 55 4.60 12.18 0.45
C GLU A 55 4.99 12.96 1.73
N ALA A 56 6.24 13.41 1.83
CA ALA A 56 6.79 14.00 3.05
C ALA A 56 6.05 15.28 3.49
N ASP A 57 5.52 16.03 2.54
CA ASP A 57 4.81 17.30 2.72
C ASP A 57 3.29 17.18 2.59
N THR A 58 2.79 15.98 2.31
CA THR A 58 1.34 15.74 2.16
C THR A 58 0.70 15.64 3.55
N PRO A 59 -0.27 16.51 3.91
CA PRO A 59 -1.03 16.37 5.14
C PRO A 59 -1.90 15.11 5.09
N ASP A 60 -1.95 14.34 6.18
CA ASP A 60 -2.64 13.04 6.19
C ASP A 60 -4.18 13.16 6.06
N TYR A 61 -4.71 14.33 6.43
CA TYR A 61 -6.12 14.70 6.30
C TYR A 61 -6.46 15.35 4.95
N ALA A 62 -5.47 15.55 4.07
CA ALA A 62 -5.74 16.11 2.75
C ALA A 62 -6.46 15.08 1.87
N GLY A 63 -7.24 15.59 0.90
CA GLY A 63 -7.78 14.81 -0.21
C GLY A 63 -8.71 13.64 0.15
N SER A 64 -9.16 12.95 -0.88
CA SER A 64 -10.00 11.76 -0.77
C SER A 64 -9.31 10.50 -1.32
N GLY A 65 -9.82 9.33 -0.92
CA GLY A 65 -9.40 8.04 -1.45
C GLY A 65 -8.46 7.24 -0.57
N VAL A 66 -8.02 6.07 -1.04
CA VAL A 66 -7.11 5.20 -0.28
C VAL A 66 -5.74 5.84 -0.11
N ARG A 67 -5.14 5.69 1.07
CA ARG A 67 -3.81 6.23 1.34
C ARG A 67 -2.76 5.27 0.80
N LEU A 68 -1.82 5.77 0.03
CA LEU A 68 -0.66 5.02 -0.47
C LEU A 68 0.58 5.56 0.22
N ALA A 69 1.29 4.72 0.95
CA ALA A 69 2.43 5.16 1.75
C ALA A 69 3.59 4.17 1.68
N THR A 70 4.80 4.66 1.98
CA THR A 70 5.88 3.78 2.36
C THR A 70 5.80 3.43 3.85
N MET A 71 6.41 2.31 4.25
CA MET A 71 6.51 1.92 5.66
C MET A 71 7.13 3.00 6.56
N HIS A 72 8.03 3.82 6.02
CA HIS A 72 8.59 4.95 6.77
C HIS A 72 7.58 6.07 6.96
N ARG A 73 6.78 6.37 5.92
CA ARG A 73 5.81 7.47 5.95
C ARG A 73 4.60 7.18 6.84
N VAL A 74 4.22 5.92 6.98
CA VAL A 74 3.05 5.51 7.78
C VAL A 74 3.29 5.55 9.29
N LYS A 75 4.53 5.76 9.75
CA LYS A 75 4.86 5.80 11.18
C LYS A 75 4.13 6.96 11.87
N GLY A 76 3.43 6.65 12.96
CA GLY A 76 2.64 7.63 13.72
C GLY A 76 1.28 7.96 13.10
N LEU A 77 0.90 7.28 12.01
CA LEU A 77 -0.43 7.37 11.41
C LEU A 77 -1.26 6.17 11.81
N GLU A 78 -2.58 6.37 11.86
CA GLU A 78 -3.54 5.34 12.19
C GLU A 78 -4.59 5.22 11.08
N PHE A 79 -4.93 3.97 10.75
CA PHE A 79 -5.93 3.61 9.76
C PHE A 79 -6.72 2.42 10.30
N GLU A 80 -8.00 2.34 9.98
CA GLU A 80 -8.80 1.18 10.39
C GLU A 80 -8.37 -0.09 9.67
N HIS A 81 -7.94 0.06 8.41
CA HIS A 81 -7.53 -1.05 7.57
C HIS A 81 -6.18 -0.74 6.93
N VAL A 82 -5.21 -1.64 7.11
CA VAL A 82 -3.86 -1.52 6.54
C VAL A 82 -3.53 -2.76 5.73
N PHE A 83 -3.26 -2.56 4.44
CA PHE A 83 -2.69 -3.57 3.57
C PHE A 83 -1.18 -3.36 3.48
N ILE A 84 -0.40 -4.35 3.89
CA ILE A 84 1.05 -4.33 3.70
C ILE A 84 1.37 -5.09 2.41
N ALA A 85 1.79 -4.36 1.37
CA ALA A 85 2.04 -4.90 0.04
C ALA A 85 3.52 -5.25 -0.18
N GLY A 86 3.76 -6.24 -1.03
CA GLY A 86 5.07 -6.78 -1.34
C GLY A 86 5.59 -7.76 -0.29
N MET A 87 4.71 -8.44 0.45
CA MET A 87 5.08 -9.43 1.48
C MET A 87 5.52 -10.75 0.84
N ARG A 88 6.64 -10.69 0.13
CA ARG A 88 7.15 -11.76 -0.73
C ARG A 88 8.67 -11.87 -0.62
N ALA A 89 9.17 -13.09 -0.78
CA ALA A 89 10.60 -13.37 -0.78
C ALA A 89 11.36 -12.48 -1.79
N GLY A 90 12.46 -11.87 -1.34
CA GLY A 90 13.27 -10.94 -2.14
C GLY A 90 12.74 -9.51 -2.19
N VAL A 91 11.48 -9.27 -1.81
CA VAL A 91 10.88 -7.93 -1.68
C VAL A 91 10.83 -7.50 -0.21
N MET A 92 10.27 -8.36 0.65
CA MET A 92 10.24 -8.20 2.10
C MET A 92 10.49 -9.55 2.81
N PRO A 93 11.58 -9.66 3.59
CA PRO A 93 12.74 -8.78 3.57
C PRO A 93 13.40 -8.76 2.17
N PRO A 94 14.12 -7.69 1.81
CA PRO A 94 14.91 -7.69 0.58
C PRO A 94 16.01 -8.76 0.71
N ALA A 95 16.48 -9.27 -0.43
CA ALA A 95 17.48 -10.34 -0.44
C ALA A 95 18.73 -10.04 0.41
N TRP A 96 19.18 -8.78 0.42
CA TRP A 96 20.36 -8.36 1.20
C TRP A 96 20.16 -8.34 2.72
N ALA A 97 18.91 -8.34 3.19
CA ALA A 97 18.58 -8.31 4.62
C ALA A 97 18.32 -9.71 5.18
N VAL A 98 18.36 -10.75 4.35
CA VAL A 98 18.29 -12.15 4.79
C VAL A 98 19.71 -12.64 5.02
N THR A 99 20.03 -12.99 6.25
CA THR A 99 21.18 -13.82 6.58
C THR A 99 20.72 -15.26 6.68
N GLU A 100 21.56 -16.22 6.31
CA GLU A 100 21.28 -17.62 6.64
C GLU A 100 21.17 -17.76 8.17
N ALA A 101 20.22 -18.58 8.61
CA ALA A 101 20.18 -19.00 10.00
C ALA A 101 21.30 -20.03 10.18
N ASP A 102 22.21 -19.79 11.13
CA ASP A 102 23.21 -20.78 11.57
C ASP A 102 22.54 -22.11 12.00
#